data_AF-A0A2V1D572-F1
#
_entry.id   AF-A0A2V1D572-F1
#
_cell.length_a   1.000
_cell.length_b   1.000
_cell.length_c   1.000
_cell.angle_alpha   90.00
_cell.angle_beta   90.00
_cell.angle_gamma   90.00
#
_symmetry.space_group_name_H-M   'P 1'
#
loop_
_entity.id
_entity.type
_entity.pdbx_description
1 polymer ?
#
loop_
_entity_poly.entity_id
_entity_poly.type
_entity_poly.pdbx_seq_one_letter_code
_entity_poly.pdbx_strand_id
1 'polypeptide(L)' 'RRKTKPDRISRACLSCRARKIRCNGAQPTCNNCTDSESPCVYASSRKDRLKTLVPGVLIA' A
#
# COMPACT_ATOMS: atom_id res chain seq x y z
N ARG A 1 5.14 19.17 -22.73
CA ARG A 1 5.43 18.05 -21.80
C ARG A 1 4.18 17.75 -20.97
N ARG A 2 3.41 16.70 -21.28
CA ARG A 2 2.27 16.28 -20.44
C ARG A 2 2.85 15.79 -19.11
N LYS A 3 2.71 16.55 -18.02
CA LYS A 3 2.80 15.99 -16.67
C LYS A 3 1.65 14.98 -16.58
N THR A 4 1.95 13.70 -16.73
CA THR A 4 1.05 12.63 -16.36
C THR A 4 0.60 12.92 -14.93
N LYS A 5 -0.69 13.21 -14.75
CA LYS A 5 -1.26 13.47 -13.42
C LYS A 5 -0.86 12.26 -12.56
N PRO A 6 -0.27 12.46 -11.37
CA PRO A 6 0.09 11.34 -10.53
C PRO A 6 -1.19 10.57 -10.25
N ASP A 7 -1.19 9.31 -10.69
CA ASP A 7 -2.35 8.45 -10.56
C ASP A 7 -2.78 8.48 -9.11
N ARG A 8 -4.08 8.66 -8.86
CA ARG A 8 -4.57 8.79 -7.48
C ARG A 8 -4.39 7.42 -6.84
N ILE A 9 -3.33 7.29 -6.04
CA ILE A 9 -3.07 6.03 -5.36
C ILE A 9 -4.23 5.72 -4.42
N SER A 10 -4.80 4.53 -4.57
CA SER A 10 -5.94 4.11 -3.73
C SER A 10 -5.55 3.98 -2.27
N ARG A 11 -4.27 3.69 -1.99
CA ARG A 11 -3.78 3.42 -0.63
C ARG A 11 -2.32 3.84 -0.45
N ALA A 12 -2.08 4.73 0.50
CA ALA A 12 -0.73 4.99 1.00
C ALA A 12 -0.20 3.79 1.82
N CYS A 13 1.11 3.53 1.75
CA CYS A 13 1.79 2.55 2.60
C CYS A 13 1.66 2.92 4.09
N LEU A 14 1.89 1.95 4.98
CA LEU A 14 1.79 2.10 6.42
C LEU A 14 2.75 3.17 6.96
N SER A 15 3.98 3.21 6.46
CA SER A 15 4.99 4.18 6.90
C SER A 15 4.63 5.61 6.50
N CYS A 16 4.13 5.84 5.28
CA CYS A 16 3.64 7.16 4.89
C CYS A 16 2.36 7.54 5.64
N ARG A 17 1.48 6.58 5.95
CA ARG A 17 0.29 6.81 6.79
C ARG A 17 0.67 7.24 8.21
N ALA A 18 1.60 6.53 8.84
CA ALA A 18 2.10 6.84 10.17
C ALA A 18 2.76 8.22 10.21
N ARG A 19 3.57 8.52 9.19
CA ARG A 19 4.23 9.82 9.02
C ARG A 19 3.31 10.94 8.52
N LYS A 20 2.05 10.63 8.17
CA LYS A 20 1.05 11.55 7.59
C LYS A 20 1.56 12.33 6.37
N ILE A 21 2.39 11.68 5.54
CA ILE A 21 2.96 12.25 4.31
C ILE A 21 2.31 11.65 3.06
N ARG A 22 2.44 12.34 1.93
CA ARG A 22 1.92 11.88 0.64
C ARG A 22 2.75 10.71 0.12
N CYS A 23 2.14 9.53 0.02
CA CYS A 23 2.73 8.37 -0.64
C CYS A 23 2.57 8.49 -2.16
N ASN A 24 3.58 8.06 -2.93
CA ASN A 24 3.52 7.99 -4.40
C ASN A 24 3.03 6.63 -4.92
N GLY A 25 2.83 5.64 -4.04
CA GLY A 25 2.28 4.33 -4.43
C GLY A 25 3.22 3.44 -5.25
N ALA A 26 4.48 3.84 -5.44
CA ALA A 26 5.43 3.00 -6.16
C ALA A 26 5.66 1.67 -5.40
N GLN A 27 5.73 0.59 -6.16
CA GLN A 27 6.02 -0.75 -5.67
C GLN A 27 7.35 -1.21 -6.30
N PRO A 28 8.21 -1.92 -5.53
CA PRO A 28 7.98 -2.50 -4.21
C PRO A 28 8.06 -1.50 -3.04
N THR A 29 8.79 -0.40 -3.20
CA THR A 29 8.99 0.65 -2.19
C THR A 29 8.60 2.01 -2.76
N CYS A 30 7.89 2.81 -1.96
CA CYS A 30 7.54 4.18 -2.33
C CYS A 30 8.73 5.12 -2.14
N ASN A 31 8.81 6.24 -2.88
CA ASN A 31 9.99 7.13 -2.86
C ASN A 31 10.33 7.61 -1.45
N ASN A 32 9.36 8.10 -0.68
CA ASN A 32 9.61 8.53 0.71
C ASN A 32 10.08 7.40 1.64
N CYS A 33 9.83 6.14 1.30
CA CYS A 33 10.33 5.02 2.09
C CYS A 33 11.74 4.64 1.65
N THR A 34 12.03 4.72 0.35
CA THR A 34 13.39 4.60 -0.20
C THR A 34 14.31 5.67 0.37
N ASP A 35 13.90 6.94 0.34
CA ASP A 35 14.71 8.07 0.81
C ASP A 35 14.93 8.08 2.32
N SER A 36 14.02 7.47 3.08
CA SER A 36 14.11 7.38 4.54
C SER A 36 14.62 6.03 5.03
N GLU A 37 14.99 5.13 4.12
CA GLU A 37 15.37 3.72 4.40
C GLU A 37 14.43 3.04 5.40
N SER A 38 13.15 3.36 5.31
CA SER A 38 12.12 2.89 6.23
C SER A 38 11.35 1.74 5.62
N PRO A 39 10.82 0.80 6.42
CA PRO A 39 10.08 -0.34 5.90
C PRO A 39 8.84 0.14 5.12
N CYS A 40 8.75 -0.20 3.82
CA CYS A 40 7.59 0.15 3.01
C CYS A 40 6.61 -1.03 2.99
N VAL A 41 5.62 -0.99 3.87
CA VAL A 41 4.60 -2.05 3.95
C VAL A 41 3.27 -1.50 3.51
N TYR A 42 2.63 -2.15 2.54
CA TYR A 42 1.23 -1.90 2.19
C TYR A 42 0.38 -2.91 2.96
N ALA A 43 -0.59 -2.43 3.74
CA ALA A 43 -1.48 -3.36 4.44
C ALA A 43 -2.32 -4.14 3.42
N SER A 44 -2.29 -5.46 3.51
CA SER A 44 -3.20 -6.34 2.79
C SER A 44 -4.65 -6.06 3.24
N SER A 45 -5.59 -6.29 2.35
CA SER A 45 -7.00 -6.03 2.64
C SER A 45 -7.49 -7.06 3.66
N ARG A 46 -8.38 -6.66 4.58
CA ARG A 46 -8.95 -7.57 5.61
C ARG A 46 -9.58 -8.83 5.01
N LYS A 47 -9.93 -8.81 3.72
CA LYS A 47 -10.45 -9.95 2.97
C LYS A 47 -9.42 -11.08 2.79
N ASP A 48 -8.13 -10.79 2.82
CA ASP A 48 -7.07 -11.82 2.76
C ASP A 48 -6.88 -12.53 4.09
N ARG A 49 -7.09 -11.83 5.22
CA ARG A 49 -6.97 -12.42 6.56
C ARG A 49 -8.12 -13.37 6.89
N LEU A 50 -9.29 -13.16 6.29
CA LEU A 50 -10.41 -14.09 6.41
C LEU A 50 -10.15 -15.39 5.62
N LYS A 51 -9.35 -15.34 4.55
CA LYS A 51 -8.97 -16.55 3.79
C LYS A 51 -8.00 -17.45 4.54
N THR A 52 -7.14 -16.91 5.40
CA THR A 52 -6.13 -17.70 6.12
C THR A 52 -6.58 -18.26 7.45
N LEU A 53 -7.64 -17.70 8.06
CA LEU A 53 -8.15 -18.15 9.36
C LEU A 53 -9.48 -18.90 9.27
N VAL A 54 -10.05 -19.05 8.07
CA VAL A 54 -11.29 -19.80 7.85
C VAL A 54 -11.04 -20.91 6.82
N PRO A 55 -10.84 -22.16 7.25
CA PRO A 55 -10.96 -23.29 6.34
C PRO A 55 -12.43 -23.38 5.87
N GLY A 56 -12.77 -22.73 4.75
CA GLY A 56 -14.12 -22.85 4.16
C GLY A 56 -14.71 -21.68 3.36
N VAL A 57 -14.04 -20.54 3.20
CA VAL A 57 -14.60 -19.44 2.38
C VAL A 57 -14.18 -19.59 0.91
N LEU A 58 -14.80 -20.58 0.26
CA LEU A 58 -14.87 -20.78 -1.18
C LEU A 58 -16.36 -20.79 -1.56
N ILE A 59 -17.04 -19.65 -1.46
CA ILE A 59 -18.42 -19.55 -1.97
C ILE A 59 -18.58 -18.23 -2.72
N ALA A 60 -18.88 -18.41 -4.02
CA ALA A 60 -19.29 -17.50 -5.09
C ALA A 60 -18.26 -16.49 -5.61
#